data_AF-A0A816HCD5-F1
#
_entry.id   AF-A0A816HCD5-F1
#
_cell.length_a   1.000
_cell.length_b   1.000
_cell.length_c   1.000
_cell.angle_alpha   90.00
_cell.angle_beta   90.00
_cell.angle_gamma   90.00
#
_symmetry.space_group_name_H-M   'P 1'
#
loop_
_entity.id
_entity.type
_entity.pdbx_description
1 polymer ?
#
loop_
_entity_poly.entity_id
_entity_poly.type
_entity_poly.pdbx_seq_one_letter_code
_entity_poly.pdbx_strand_id
1 'polypeptide(L)'
;MSGDMGAVFVDVSNEAGLQHVPFSHNAPRWRIVSRGMCLEGTCNNTSCPAYKKQVIINLGLRRFDVLVDADVMTSKCPVCSQYVEPTTCGFNNCLWRWWGIIKPNNGSPPVEIPPCYWKETENTYDRFDEQKSGSVVWRKLILETKSLN
;
A
#
# COMPACT_ATOMS: atom_id res chain seq x y z
N MET A 1 -8.62 -29.07 -7.24
CA MET A 1 -7.72 -28.02 -7.75
C MET A 1 -7.49 -27.03 -6.61
N SER A 2 -6.38 -27.15 -5.89
CA SER A 2 -6.11 -26.34 -4.69
C SER A 2 -5.75 -24.92 -5.11
N GLY A 3 -6.69 -24.00 -4.99
CA GLY A 3 -6.52 -22.59 -5.32
C GLY A 3 -5.40 -21.97 -4.50
N ASP A 4 -4.35 -21.54 -5.20
CA ASP A 4 -3.23 -20.84 -4.63
C ASP A 4 -3.63 -19.36 -4.43
N MET A 5 -4.45 -19.11 -3.40
CA MET A 5 -5.05 -17.81 -3.11
C MET A 5 -4.00 -16.85 -2.51
N GLY A 6 -3.22 -16.19 -3.36
CA GLY A 6 -2.38 -15.06 -3.01
C GLY A 6 -2.51 -13.92 -4.00
N ALA A 7 -2.14 -12.71 -3.58
CA ALA A 7 -2.15 -11.51 -4.42
C ALA A 7 -0.73 -10.97 -4.58
N VAL A 8 -0.41 -10.46 -5.77
CA VAL A 8 0.86 -9.78 -6.02
C VAL A 8 0.76 -8.36 -5.49
N PHE A 9 1.70 -7.98 -4.64
CA PHE A 9 1.80 -6.63 -4.09
C PHE A 9 3.28 -6.29 -3.83
N VAL A 10 3.60 -5.02 -3.56
CA VAL A 10 4.97 -4.61 -3.22
C VAL A 10 5.54 -5.47 -2.08
N ASP A 11 6.82 -5.81 -2.16
CA ASP A 11 7.51 -6.51 -1.09
C ASP A 11 7.86 -5.53 0.04
N VAL A 12 6.94 -5.35 0.98
CA VAL A 12 7.16 -4.51 2.16
C VAL A 12 8.23 -5.06 3.11
N SER A 13 8.67 -6.32 2.93
CA SER A 13 9.79 -6.90 3.67
C SER A 13 11.15 -6.45 3.14
N ASN A 14 11.19 -6.00 1.89
CA ASN A 14 12.37 -5.39 1.29
C ASN A 14 12.38 -3.87 1.50
N GLU A 15 12.94 -3.45 2.63
CA GLU A 15 13.01 -2.04 3.04
C GLU A 15 13.99 -1.20 2.20
N ALA A 16 14.78 -1.80 1.31
CA ALA A 16 15.64 -1.03 0.39
C ALA A 16 14.84 -0.11 -0.54
N GLY A 17 13.55 -0.41 -0.75
CA GLY A 17 12.62 0.43 -1.49
C GLY A 17 11.78 1.37 -0.64
N LEU A 18 11.94 1.41 0.68
CA LEU A 18 11.26 2.40 1.53
C LEU A 18 11.84 3.79 1.26
N GLN A 19 10.99 4.72 0.81
CA GLN A 19 11.36 6.09 0.48
C GLN A 19 10.62 7.08 1.37
N HIS A 20 11.32 8.12 1.81
CA HIS A 20 10.74 9.26 2.51
C HIS A 20 10.53 10.40 1.50
N VAL A 21 9.31 10.51 0.98
CA VAL A 21 9.00 11.47 -0.08
C VAL A 21 8.60 12.81 0.56
N PRO A 22 9.31 13.91 0.26
CA PRO A 22 8.92 15.23 0.75
C PRO A 22 7.63 15.72 0.08
N PHE A 23 6.85 16.51 0.81
CA PHE A 23 5.61 17.08 0.26
C PHE A 23 5.87 18.16 -0.78
N SER A 24 4.93 18.26 -1.73
CA SER A 24 4.89 19.32 -2.73
C SER A 24 3.62 20.15 -2.55
N HIS A 25 3.75 21.47 -2.62
CA HIS A 25 2.61 22.40 -2.61
C HIS A 25 1.78 22.37 -3.90
N ASN A 26 2.28 21.71 -4.95
CA ASN A 26 1.63 21.64 -6.27
C ASN A 26 1.17 20.21 -6.61
N ALA A 27 0.88 19.38 -5.60
CA ALA A 27 0.44 18.02 -5.84
C ALA A 27 -0.91 17.99 -6.58
N PRO A 28 -1.06 17.19 -7.65
CA PRO A 28 -2.35 17.03 -8.31
C PRO A 28 -3.35 16.33 -7.37
N ARG A 29 -4.67 16.51 -7.63
CA ARG A 29 -5.75 16.00 -6.76
C ARG A 29 -5.66 14.50 -6.46
N TRP A 30 -5.13 13.70 -7.37
CA TRP A 30 -4.96 12.25 -7.20
C TRP A 30 -3.69 11.86 -6.43
N ARG A 31 -2.85 12.81 -6.02
CA ARG A 31 -1.64 12.60 -5.18
C ARG A 31 -1.73 13.31 -3.83
N ILE A 32 -2.93 13.73 -3.41
CA ILE A 32 -3.13 14.32 -2.09
C ILE A 32 -3.13 13.21 -1.04
N VAL A 33 -2.27 13.37 -0.03
CA VAL A 33 -2.10 12.44 1.08
C VAL A 33 -2.72 13.02 2.36
N SER A 34 -3.37 12.16 3.12
CA SER A 34 -3.97 12.45 4.43
C SER A 34 -3.21 11.69 5.52
N ARG A 35 -3.53 11.98 6.78
CA ARG A 35 -2.95 11.26 7.93
C ARG A 35 -3.30 9.77 7.88
N GLY A 36 -2.32 8.91 8.14
CA GLY A 36 -2.44 7.47 8.27
C GLY A 36 -1.92 6.68 7.07
N MET A 37 -2.55 5.53 6.84
CA MET A 37 -2.21 4.60 5.76
C MET A 37 -2.81 5.06 4.44
N CYS A 38 -2.05 4.82 3.37
CA CYS A 38 -2.49 4.94 2.00
C CYS A 38 -2.19 3.67 1.21
N LEU A 39 -3.03 3.37 0.24
CA LEU A 39 -2.71 2.49 -0.88
C LEU A 39 -2.43 3.32 -2.13
N GLU A 40 -1.69 2.77 -3.08
CA GLU A 40 -1.55 3.37 -4.39
C GLU A 40 -1.77 2.35 -5.49
N GLY A 41 -2.29 2.84 -6.62
CA GLY A 41 -2.46 2.04 -7.84
C GLY A 41 -2.74 2.94 -9.03
N THR A 42 -2.92 2.36 -10.21
CA THR A 42 -3.14 3.12 -11.45
C THR A 42 -4.62 3.26 -11.77
N CYS A 43 -5.10 4.49 -11.94
CA CYS A 43 -6.47 4.71 -12.41
C CYS A 43 -6.60 4.34 -13.89
N ASN A 44 -7.55 3.44 -14.20
CA ASN A 44 -7.80 2.95 -15.57
C ASN A 44 -9.09 3.49 -16.20
N ASN A 45 -9.81 4.38 -15.52
CA ASN A 45 -10.99 5.04 -16.10
C ASN A 45 -10.56 6.13 -17.10
N THR A 46 -10.87 5.93 -18.39
CA THR A 46 -10.47 6.81 -19.50
C THR A 46 -11.04 8.22 -19.42
N SER A 47 -12.15 8.43 -18.71
CA SER A 47 -12.74 9.75 -18.49
C SER A 47 -12.16 10.51 -17.29
N CYS A 48 -11.31 9.85 -16.49
CA CYS A 48 -10.75 10.45 -15.28
C CYS A 48 -9.52 11.33 -15.61
N PRO A 49 -9.39 12.53 -15.02
CA PRO A 49 -8.15 13.33 -15.10
C PRO A 49 -6.89 12.57 -14.67
N ALA A 50 -7.04 11.53 -13.84
CA ALA A 50 -5.95 10.67 -13.39
C ALA A 50 -5.76 9.41 -14.27
N TYR A 51 -6.36 9.32 -15.46
CA TYR A 51 -6.21 8.15 -16.35
C TYR A 51 -4.73 7.84 -16.61
N LYS A 52 -4.34 6.58 -16.39
CA LYS A 52 -2.96 6.08 -16.48
C LYS A 52 -1.97 6.79 -15.55
N LYS A 53 -2.45 7.43 -14.50
CA LYS A 53 -1.63 7.99 -13.42
C LYS A 53 -1.79 7.16 -12.16
N GLN A 54 -0.71 7.11 -11.38
CA GLN A 54 -0.74 6.51 -10.05
C GLN A 54 -1.49 7.45 -9.10
N VAL A 55 -2.44 6.91 -8.33
CA VAL A 55 -3.29 7.67 -7.42
C VAL A 55 -3.06 7.21 -5.98
N ILE A 56 -3.19 8.13 -5.03
CA ILE A 56 -3.16 7.84 -3.59
C ILE A 56 -4.58 7.62 -3.09
N ILE A 57 -4.80 6.50 -2.43
CA ILE A 57 -6.06 6.08 -1.81
C ILE A 57 -5.88 6.18 -0.30
N ASN A 58 -6.47 7.20 0.31
CA ASN A 58 -6.33 7.48 1.73
C ASN A 58 -7.24 6.57 2.57
N LEU A 59 -6.67 5.71 3.42
CA LEU A 59 -7.40 4.79 4.29
C LEU A 59 -7.46 5.24 5.75
N GLY A 60 -6.57 6.15 6.15
CA GLY A 60 -6.54 6.71 7.50
C GLY A 60 -5.88 5.80 8.53
N LEU A 61 -6.21 6.00 9.80
CA LEU A 61 -5.69 5.21 10.92
C LEU A 61 -6.54 3.96 11.14
N ARG A 62 -5.99 2.78 10.82
CA ARG A 62 -6.65 1.49 10.97
C ARG A 62 -5.68 0.31 10.89
N ARG A 63 -6.21 -0.87 11.22
CA ARG A 63 -5.69 -2.17 10.77
C ARG A 63 -6.37 -2.52 9.44
N PHE A 64 -5.61 -3.02 8.48
CA PHE A 64 -6.08 -3.32 7.14
C PHE A 64 -5.39 -4.57 6.60
N ASP A 65 -6.16 -5.56 6.14
CA ASP A 65 -5.66 -6.71 5.39
C ASP A 65 -5.73 -6.41 3.90
N VAL A 66 -4.58 -6.22 3.25
CA VAL A 66 -4.52 -5.80 1.84
C VAL A 66 -5.23 -6.79 0.91
N LEU A 67 -5.29 -8.08 1.25
CA LEU A 67 -5.87 -9.09 0.38
C LEU A 67 -7.39 -9.23 0.55
N VAL A 68 -7.91 -8.82 1.71
CA VAL A 68 -9.32 -9.01 2.08
C VAL A 68 -10.07 -7.69 2.02
N ASP A 69 -9.46 -6.63 2.54
CA ASP A 69 -10.10 -5.33 2.73
C ASP A 69 -9.94 -4.42 1.51
N ALA A 70 -8.97 -4.67 0.62
CA ALA A 70 -8.80 -3.90 -0.62
C ALA A 70 -9.81 -4.36 -1.67
N ASP A 71 -10.89 -3.60 -1.83
CA ASP A 71 -12.00 -3.96 -2.71
C ASP A 71 -12.59 -2.74 -3.43
N VAL A 72 -13.69 -2.97 -4.14
CA VAL A 72 -14.42 -1.92 -4.88
C VAL A 72 -14.94 -0.79 -3.99
N MET A 73 -14.99 -0.96 -2.67
CA MET A 73 -15.47 0.02 -1.71
C MET A 73 -14.33 0.83 -1.07
N THR A 74 -13.19 0.22 -0.81
CA THR A 74 -12.05 0.83 -0.10
C THR A 74 -10.95 1.34 -1.05
N SER A 75 -10.75 0.67 -2.18
CA SER A 75 -9.66 0.96 -3.12
C SER A 75 -10.15 1.78 -4.31
N LYS A 76 -10.54 3.03 -4.05
CA LYS A 76 -11.12 3.94 -5.05
C LYS A 76 -10.17 5.04 -5.48
N CYS A 77 -10.18 5.37 -6.76
CA CYS A 77 -9.57 6.60 -7.25
C CYS A 77 -10.21 7.82 -6.56
N PRO A 78 -9.42 8.72 -5.95
CA PRO A 78 -9.96 9.89 -5.24
C PRO A 78 -10.64 10.92 -6.15
N VAL A 79 -10.48 10.78 -7.49
CA VAL A 79 -11.04 11.72 -8.46
C VAL A 79 -12.34 11.19 -9.08
N CYS A 80 -12.36 9.93 -9.50
CA CYS A 80 -13.52 9.36 -10.20
C CYS A 80 -14.26 8.28 -9.40
N SER A 81 -13.80 7.95 -8.20
CA SER A 81 -14.38 6.93 -7.31
C SER A 81 -14.47 5.50 -7.90
N GLN A 82 -13.86 5.25 -9.06
CA GLN A 82 -13.76 3.92 -9.64
C GLN A 82 -12.70 3.09 -8.92
N TYR A 83 -12.88 1.77 -8.90
CA TYR A 83 -11.92 0.84 -8.33
C TYR A 83 -10.54 0.99 -8.96
N VAL A 84 -9.51 0.89 -8.13
CA VAL A 84 -8.11 0.91 -8.50
C VAL A 84 -7.43 -0.25 -7.79
N GLU A 85 -6.86 -1.17 -8.56
CA GLU A 85 -6.05 -2.26 -8.04
C GLU A 85 -4.79 -1.69 -7.34
N PRO A 86 -4.63 -1.91 -6.03
CA PRO A 86 -3.45 -1.45 -5.32
C PRO A 86 -2.19 -2.22 -5.69
N THR A 87 -1.07 -1.54 -5.89
CA THR A 87 0.25 -2.13 -6.16
C THR A 87 1.27 -1.84 -5.09
N THR A 88 1.08 -0.77 -4.32
CA THR A 88 1.94 -0.39 -3.19
C THR A 88 1.15 0.34 -2.10
N CYS A 89 1.83 0.65 -1.00
CA CYS A 89 1.30 1.39 0.14
C CYS A 89 2.26 2.49 0.61
N GLY A 90 1.71 3.41 1.41
CA GLY A 90 2.48 4.40 2.11
C GLY A 90 1.82 4.87 3.41
N PHE A 91 2.55 5.70 4.15
CA PHE A 91 2.21 6.14 5.50
C PHE A 91 2.55 7.62 5.67
N ASN A 92 1.75 8.35 6.45
CA ASN A 92 1.95 9.78 6.70
C ASN A 92 1.42 10.18 8.08
N ASN A 93 2.21 10.90 8.87
CA ASN A 93 1.82 11.46 10.17
C ASN A 93 1.18 10.41 11.11
N CYS A 94 1.81 9.23 11.20
CA CYS A 94 1.33 8.10 11.99
C CYS A 94 2.47 7.17 12.43
N LEU A 95 2.18 6.37 13.46
CA LEU A 95 2.92 5.14 13.73
C LEU A 95 2.39 4.05 12.81
N TRP A 96 3.27 3.25 12.21
CA TRP A 96 2.89 2.16 11.32
C TRP A 96 3.72 0.89 11.53
N ARG A 97 3.15 -0.26 11.19
CA ARG A 97 3.87 -1.54 11.10
C ARG A 97 3.13 -2.48 10.14
N TRP A 98 3.78 -3.59 9.81
CA TRP A 98 3.19 -4.63 8.97
C TRP A 98 3.62 -6.04 9.41
N TRP A 99 2.89 -7.04 8.94
CA TRP A 99 3.24 -8.46 8.99
C TRP A 99 2.44 -9.23 7.95
N GLY A 100 2.81 -10.49 7.69
CA GLY A 100 2.08 -11.26 6.71
C GLY A 100 2.63 -12.64 6.45
N ILE A 101 2.14 -13.24 5.37
CA ILE A 101 2.57 -14.54 4.88
C ILE A 101 2.94 -14.36 3.41
N ILE A 102 4.20 -14.61 3.06
CA ILE A 102 4.70 -14.58 1.68
C ILE A 102 4.68 -16.00 1.12
N LYS A 103 4.29 -16.16 -0.14
CA LYS A 103 4.55 -17.37 -0.92
C LYS A 103 5.76 -17.14 -1.83
N PRO A 104 6.91 -17.78 -1.56
CA PRO A 104 8.07 -17.70 -2.44
C PRO A 104 7.80 -18.30 -3.82
N ASN A 105 8.38 -17.71 -4.87
CA ASN A 105 8.24 -18.20 -6.25
C ASN A 105 9.09 -19.44 -6.58
N ASN A 106 9.89 -19.93 -5.63
CA ASN A 106 10.80 -21.07 -5.81
C ASN A 106 10.17 -22.43 -5.43
N GLY A 107 8.85 -22.48 -5.22
CA GLY A 107 8.13 -23.68 -4.80
C GLY A 107 8.26 -24.04 -3.32
N SER A 108 8.97 -23.23 -2.53
CA SER A 108 9.03 -23.41 -1.07
C SER A 108 7.65 -23.17 -0.42
N PRO A 109 7.42 -23.75 0.77
CA PRO A 109 6.22 -23.44 1.55
C PRO A 109 6.09 -21.94 1.85
N PRO A 110 4.86 -21.44 2.09
CA PRO A 110 4.66 -20.06 2.54
C PRO A 110 5.42 -19.78 3.83
N VAL A 111 5.96 -18.58 3.93
CA VAL A 111 6.75 -18.09 5.07
C VAL A 111 5.93 -17.03 5.80
N GLU A 112 5.65 -17.26 7.08
CA GLU A 112 5.08 -16.24 7.96
C GLU A 112 6.17 -15.27 8.42
N ILE A 113 5.89 -13.98 8.29
CA ILE A 113 6.76 -12.91 8.75
C ILE A 113 6.09 -12.27 9.97
N PRO A 114 6.76 -12.25 11.14
CA PRO A 114 6.20 -11.63 12.33
C PRO A 114 6.08 -10.11 12.17
N PRO A 115 5.26 -9.44 13.01
CA PRO A 115 5.19 -7.98 13.07
C PRO A 115 6.55 -7.32 13.17
N CYS A 116 6.83 -6.40 12.24
CA CYS A 116 7.93 -5.48 12.41
C CYS A 116 7.66 -4.53 13.59
N TYR A 117 8.72 -3.90 14.09
CA TYR A 117 8.58 -2.85 15.10
C TYR A 117 7.74 -1.70 14.55
N TRP A 118 7.06 -0.99 15.46
CA TRP A 118 6.39 0.25 15.11
C TRP A 118 7.42 1.25 14.61
N LYS A 119 7.14 1.82 13.44
CA LYS A 119 7.91 2.90 12.82
C LYS A 119 7.10 4.17 12.86
N GLU A 120 7.80 5.29 12.86
CA GLU A 120 7.22 6.61 12.92
C GLU A 120 7.47 7.35 11.60
N THR A 121 6.46 8.07 11.13
CA THR A 121 6.61 8.99 10.00
C THR A 121 5.93 10.31 10.31
N GLU A 122 6.70 11.38 10.22
CA GLU A 122 6.26 12.76 10.45
C GLU A 122 6.78 13.65 9.32
N ASN A 123 5.93 14.54 8.80
CA ASN A 123 6.31 15.54 7.80
C ASN A 123 6.90 14.99 6.48
N THR A 124 6.81 13.68 6.24
CA THR A 124 7.12 13.01 4.98
C THR A 124 6.04 12.00 4.63
N TYR A 125 6.04 11.57 3.37
CA TYR A 125 5.26 10.42 2.94
C TYR A 125 6.18 9.22 2.75
N ASP A 126 6.10 8.28 3.70
CA ASP A 126 6.84 7.03 3.65
C ASP A 126 6.15 6.09 2.67
N ARG A 127 6.83 5.72 1.59
CA ARG A 127 6.26 4.93 0.49
C ARG A 127 7.19 3.79 0.10
N PHE A 128 6.63 2.61 -0.14
CA PHE A 128 7.39 1.51 -0.73
C PHE A 128 7.44 1.65 -2.25
N ASP A 129 8.64 1.73 -2.80
CA ASP A 129 8.88 1.83 -4.23
C ASP A 129 8.85 0.45 -4.89
N GLU A 130 7.91 0.22 -5.81
CA GLU A 130 7.73 -1.10 -6.42
C GLU A 130 8.95 -1.58 -7.23
N GLN A 131 9.76 -0.67 -7.77
CA GLN A 131 10.94 -1.04 -8.57
C GLN A 131 12.10 -1.45 -7.67
N LYS A 132 12.28 -0.79 -6.53
CA LYS A 132 13.36 -1.08 -5.57
C LYS A 132 13.01 -2.20 -4.60
N SER A 133 11.78 -2.21 -4.09
CA SER A 133 11.29 -3.28 -3.22
C SER A 133 11.01 -4.55 -4.01
N GLY A 134 10.58 -4.43 -5.27
CA GLY A 134 10.04 -5.54 -6.04
C GLY A 134 8.63 -5.90 -5.57
N SER A 135 8.13 -7.04 -6.06
CA SER A 135 6.82 -7.56 -5.72
C SER A 135 6.88 -9.05 -5.41
N VAL A 136 6.05 -9.49 -4.47
CA VAL A 136 5.93 -10.89 -4.06
C VAL A 136 4.46 -11.30 -4.02
N VAL A 137 4.21 -12.61 -4.01
CA VAL A 137 2.87 -13.14 -3.77
C VAL A 137 2.64 -13.18 -2.26
N TRP A 138 1.75 -12.33 -1.77
CA TRP A 138 1.26 -12.39 -0.40
C TRP A 138 0.10 -13.37 -0.33
N ARG A 139 0.03 -14.16 0.74
CA ARG A 139 -1.18 -14.89 1.17
C ARG A 139 -1.91 -14.19 2.31
N LYS A 140 -1.25 -13.22 2.94
CA LYS A 140 -1.79 -12.30 3.93
C LYS A 140 -0.85 -11.13 4.05
N LEU A 141 -1.36 -9.91 4.07
CA LEU A 141 -0.56 -8.73 4.37
C LEU A 141 -1.39 -7.79 5.24
N ILE A 142 -1.00 -7.69 6.51
CA ILE A 142 -1.63 -6.81 7.46
C ILE A 142 -0.80 -5.55 7.61
N LEU A 143 -1.42 -4.41 7.38
CA LEU A 143 -0.89 -3.09 7.68
C LEU A 143 -1.62 -2.52 8.89
N GLU A 144 -0.90 -1.92 9.82
CA GLU A 144 -1.48 -1.31 11.03
C GLU A 144 -0.97 0.10 11.21
N THR A 145 -1.86 1.02 11.57
CA THR A 145 -1.52 2.42 11.85
C THR A 145 -2.16 2.92 13.14
N LYS A 146 -1.47 3.84 13.83
CA LYS A 146 -1.92 4.52 15.04
C LYS A 146 -1.51 5.99 15.02
N SER A 147 -2.15 6.81 15.84
CA SER A 147 -1.76 8.20 16.02
C SER A 147 -0.34 8.31 16.61
N LEU A 148 0.41 9.29 16.13
CA LEU A 148 1.51 9.91 16.88
C LEU A 148 0.89 10.47 18.18
N ASN A 149 1.47 10.13 19.33
CA ASN A 149 0.96 10.54 20.65
C ASN A 149 1.19 12.02 20.92
#